data_AF-A0A7I4A393-F1
#
_entry.id   AF-A0A7I4A393-F1
#
_cell.length_a   1.000
_cell.length_b   1.000
_cell.length_c   1.000
_cell.angle_alpha   90.00
_cell.angle_beta   90.00
_cell.angle_gamma   90.00
#
_symmetry.space_group_name_H-M   'P 1'
#
loop_
_entity.id
_entity.type
_entity.pdbx_description
1 polymer ?
#
loop_
_entity_poly.entity_id
_entity_poly.type
_entity_poly.pdbx_seq_one_letter_code
_entity_poly.pdbx_strand_id
1 'polypeptide(L)'
;VGYFLEDTVRHVENKKLPVSLAREDLRDLSDVHSGLYNDVMSFHHVTKMILRISSAVTCLLMGPVFSMINRLLAIIETLTRRIQHDLVEGEQEC
;
A
#
# COMPACT_ATOMS: atom_id res chain seq x y z
N VAL A 1 -4.15 -9.19 6.96
CA VAL A 1 -3.15 -9.78 7.90
C VAL A 1 -2.61 -11.03 7.24
N GLY A 2 -1.30 -11.25 7.27
CA GLY A 2 -0.71 -12.33 6.49
C GLY A 2 0.76 -12.53 6.80
N TYR A 3 1.39 -13.44 6.08
CA TYR A 3 2.82 -13.71 6.17
C TYR A 3 3.43 -13.84 4.78
N PHE A 4 4.73 -13.56 4.72
CA PHE A 4 5.61 -13.83 3.59
C PHE A 4 6.70 -14.77 4.09
N LEU A 5 6.87 -15.91 3.43
CA LEU A 5 7.95 -16.84 3.72
C LEU A 5 9.24 -16.34 3.08
N GLU A 6 10.36 -16.80 3.63
CA GLU A 6 11.71 -16.48 3.15
C GLU A 6 11.89 -16.74 1.64
N ASP A 7 11.22 -17.76 1.13
CA ASP A 7 11.25 -18.16 -0.29
C ASP A 7 10.57 -17.13 -1.22
N THR A 8 9.77 -16.21 -0.67
CA THR A 8 9.26 -15.04 -1.42
C THR A 8 10.40 -14.16 -1.95
N VAL A 9 11.53 -14.08 -1.23
CA VAL A 9 12.68 -13.27 -1.66
C VAL A 9 13.26 -13.78 -2.98
N ARG A 10 13.17 -15.09 -3.27
CA ARG A 10 13.63 -15.67 -4.55
C ARG A 10 12.82 -15.17 -5.75
N HIS A 11 11.54 -14.88 -5.55
CA HIS A 11 10.66 -14.35 -6.59
C HIS A 11 10.95 -12.87 -6.91
N VAL A 12 11.50 -12.12 -5.95
CA VAL A 12 11.83 -10.69 -6.10
C VAL A 12 13.26 -10.51 -6.61
N GLU A 13 14.19 -11.36 -6.18
CA GLU A 13 15.61 -11.28 -6.55
C GLU A 13 16.05 -12.44 -7.46
N ASN A 14 15.68 -12.37 -8.74
CA ASN A 14 15.98 -13.37 -9.78
C ASN A 14 17.49 -13.74 -9.95
N LYS A 15 18.41 -12.96 -9.37
CA LYS A 15 19.87 -13.13 -9.56
C LYS A 15 20.63 -13.69 -8.36
N LYS A 16 20.06 -13.72 -7.14
CA LYS A 16 20.84 -14.08 -5.93
C LYS A 16 20.69 -15.55 -5.49
N LEU A 17 19.61 -16.23 -5.86
CA LEU A 17 19.34 -17.60 -5.40
C LEU A 17 18.75 -18.45 -6.56
N PRO A 18 19.56 -19.29 -7.22
CA PRO A 18 19.07 -20.21 -8.24
C PRO A 18 18.05 -21.18 -7.65
N VAL A 19 16.90 -21.34 -8.31
CA VAL A 19 15.85 -22.30 -7.90
C VAL A 19 16.40 -23.74 -7.84
N SER A 20 17.39 -24.07 -8.66
CA SER A 20 18.06 -25.37 -8.68
C SER A 20 18.90 -25.69 -7.43
N LEU A 21 19.27 -24.68 -6.64
CA LEU A 21 19.97 -24.84 -5.36
C LEU A 21 19.01 -24.73 -4.16
N ALA A 22 17.72 -24.49 -4.40
CA ALA A 22 16.73 -24.44 -3.33
C ALA A 22 16.62 -25.83 -2.68
N ARG A 23 16.64 -25.85 -1.35
CA ARG A 23 16.40 -27.06 -0.58
C ARG A 23 14.96 -27.52 -0.84
N GLU A 24 14.77 -28.83 -0.94
CA GLU A 24 13.46 -29.45 -1.14
C GLU A 24 12.45 -28.92 -0.11
N ASP A 25 11.32 -28.40 -0.60
CA ASP A 25 10.27 -27.86 0.26
C ASP A 25 9.51 -29.02 0.91
N LEU A 26 9.85 -29.29 2.17
CA LEU A 26 9.23 -30.35 2.97
C LEU A 26 8.00 -29.85 3.74
N ARG A 27 7.69 -28.54 3.69
CA ARG A 27 6.62 -27.95 4.49
C ARG A 27 5.31 -27.78 3.73
N ASP A 28 5.33 -27.88 2.39
CA ASP A 28 4.15 -27.71 1.52
C ASP A 28 3.34 -26.48 1.91
N LEU A 29 4.03 -25.35 2.10
CA LEU A 29 3.44 -24.12 2.63
C LEU A 29 3.56 -23.00 1.60
N SER A 30 2.45 -22.31 1.33
CA SER A 30 2.44 -21.18 0.40
C SER A 30 3.42 -20.09 0.84
N ASP A 31 4.25 -19.63 -0.09
CA ASP A 31 5.22 -18.54 0.11
C ASP A 31 4.57 -17.25 0.59
N VAL A 32 3.32 -17.00 0.19
CA VAL A 32 2.54 -15.85 0.64
C VAL A 32 1.16 -16.29 1.09
N HIS A 33 0.72 -15.77 2.22
CA HIS A 33 -0.67 -15.89 2.66
C HIS A 33 -1.16 -14.52 3.12
N SER A 34 -2.30 -14.09 2.57
CA SER A 34 -2.95 -12.83 2.95
C SER A 34 -4.41 -13.07 3.29
N GLY A 35 -4.75 -12.87 4.56
CA GLY A 35 -6.13 -12.80 5.02
C GLY A 35 -6.73 -11.43 4.73
N LEU A 36 -7.74 -11.40 3.86
CA LEU A 36 -8.59 -10.26 3.60
C LEU A 36 -9.76 -10.29 4.59
N TYR A 37 -9.76 -9.35 5.54
CA TYR A 37 -10.80 -9.25 6.55
C TYR A 37 -11.77 -8.13 6.17
N ASN A 38 -13.05 -8.47 6.08
CA ASN A 38 -14.10 -7.48 5.84
C ASN A 38 -14.36 -6.63 7.08
N ASP A 39 -14.19 -7.21 8.27
CA ASP A 39 -14.37 -6.52 9.54
C ASP A 39 -13.13 -6.68 10.42
N VAL A 40 -12.68 -5.57 11.01
CA VAL A 40 -11.56 -5.53 11.96
C VAL A 40 -12.05 -4.92 13.26
N MET A 41 -11.72 -5.54 14.39
CA MET A 41 -11.94 -4.96 15.71
C MET A 41 -10.62 -4.43 16.25
N SER A 42 -10.56 -3.14 16.55
CA SER A 42 -9.41 -2.49 17.16
C SER A 42 -9.68 -2.23 18.63
N PHE A 43 -8.76 -2.67 19.48
CA PHE A 43 -8.83 -2.49 20.92
C PHE A 43 -7.98 -1.29 21.32
N HIS A 44 -8.62 -0.24 21.80
CA HIS A 44 -7.90 0.92 22.30
C HIS A 44 -7.52 0.69 23.77
N HIS A 45 -6.26 0.29 23.99
CA HIS A 45 -5.80 -0.24 25.28
C HIS A 45 -5.91 0.76 26.45
N VAL A 46 -5.79 2.06 26.17
CA VAL A 46 -5.89 3.14 27.16
C VAL A 46 -7.34 3.42 27.54
N THR A 47 -8.21 3.63 26.55
CA THR A 47 -9.60 4.06 26.77
C THR A 47 -10.56 2.90 27.01
N LYS A 48 -10.08 1.65 26.91
CA LYS A 48 -10.87 0.41 27.03
C LYS A 48 -12.05 0.34 26.07
N MET A 49 -11.98 1.06 24.95
CA MET A 49 -12.99 1.04 23.90
C MET A 49 -12.61 0.01 22.83
N ILE A 50 -13.64 -0.61 22.25
CA ILE A 50 -13.52 -1.52 21.11
C ILE A 50 -14.16 -0.83 19.92
N LEU A 51 -13.37 -0.62 18.86
CA LEU A 51 -13.84 -0.03 17.61
C LEU A 51 -13.97 -1.14 16.56
N ARG A 52 -15.16 -1.30 15.99
CA ARG A 52 -15.37 -2.17 14.83
C ARG A 52 -15.29 -1.34 13.56
N ILE A 53 -14.39 -1.72 12.67
CA ILE A 53 -14.19 -1.11 11.37
C ILE A 53 -14.63 -2.13 10.33
N SER A 54 -15.64 -1.79 9.55
CA SER A 54 -16.14 -2.63 8.45
C SER A 54 -15.75 -2.01 7.12
N SER A 55 -15.05 -2.78 6.29
CA SER A 55 -14.57 -2.35 4.96
C SER A 55 -15.72 -1.83 4.10
N ALA A 56 -16.87 -2.51 4.09
CA ALA A 56 -18.04 -2.09 3.34
C ALA A 56 -18.61 -0.75 3.85
N VAL A 57 -18.69 -0.57 5.17
CA VAL A 57 -19.23 0.64 5.80
C VAL A 57 -18.31 1.84 5.55
N THR A 58 -17.00 1.66 5.72
CA THR A 58 -16.02 2.71 5.45
C THR A 58 -16.02 3.11 3.97
N CYS A 59 -16.10 2.14 3.05
CA CYS A 59 -16.15 2.42 1.61
C CYS A 59 -17.42 3.22 1.24
N LEU A 60 -18.58 2.88 1.80
CA LEU A 60 -19.83 3.58 1.51
C LEU A 60 -19.87 5.00 2.08
N LEU A 61 -19.39 5.19 3.32
CA LEU A 61 -19.47 6.48 4.00
C LEU A 61 -18.33 7.43 3.61
N MET A 62 -17.12 6.89 3.44
CA MET A 62 -15.91 7.69 3.22
C MET A 62 -15.38 7.61 1.79
N GLY A 63 -15.82 6.65 0.98
CA GLY A 63 -15.37 6.48 -0.40
C GLY A 63 -15.57 7.70 -1.30
N PRO A 64 -16.77 8.33 -1.31
CA PRO A 64 -17.00 9.54 -2.12
C PRO A 64 -16.08 10.70 -1.70
N VAL A 65 -15.91 10.90 -0.39
CA VAL A 65 -15.05 11.94 0.18
C VAL A 65 -13.58 11.69 -0.18
N PHE A 66 -13.11 10.46 -0.02
CA PHE A 66 -11.74 10.06 -0.35
C PHE A 66 -11.44 10.24 -1.85
N SER A 67 -12.37 9.84 -2.72
CA SER A 67 -12.27 10.08 -4.17
C SER A 67 -12.17 11.57 -4.50
N MET A 68 -12.96 12.42 -3.84
CA MET A 68 -12.92 13.86 -4.05
C MET A 68 -11.58 14.47 -3.62
N ILE A 69 -11.06 14.08 -2.45
CA ILE A 69 -9.77 14.55 -1.94
C ILE A 69 -8.63 14.15 -2.89
N ASN A 70 -8.61 12.91 -3.38
CA ASN A 70 -7.58 12.45 -4.30
C ASN A 70 -7.62 13.18 -5.65
N ARG A 71 -8.81 13.53 -6.15
CA ARG A 71 -8.94 14.36 -7.36
C ARG A 71 -8.40 15.76 -7.13
N LEU A 72 -8.69 16.35 -5.98
CA LEU A 72 -8.17 17.67 -5.62
C LEU A 72 -6.64 17.63 -5.49
N LEU A 73 -6.09 16.61 -4.83
CA LEU A 73 -4.65 16.43 -4.69
C LEU A 73 -3.97 16.29 -6.05
N ALA A 74 -4.52 15.49 -6.96
CA ALA A 74 -3.98 15.35 -8.32
C ALA A 74 -3.98 16.68 -9.09
N ILE A 75 -5.01 17.51 -8.91
CA ILE A 75 -5.05 18.86 -9.49
C ILE A 75 -3.93 19.72 -8.89
N ILE A 76 -3.80 19.74 -7.56
CA ILE A 76 -2.76 20.50 -6.86
C ILE A 76 -1.37 20.08 -7.33
N GLU A 77 -1.08 18.78 -7.38
CA GLU A 77 0.20 18.26 -7.86
C GLU A 77 0.49 18.63 -9.32
N THR A 78 -0.56 18.72 -10.15
CA THR A 78 -0.43 19.16 -11.53
C THR A 78 -0.11 20.65 -11.61
N LEU A 79 -0.74 21.47 -10.76
CA LEU A 79 -0.46 22.91 -10.68
C LEU A 79 0.94 23.18 -10.12
N THR A 80 1.36 22.46 -9.08
CA THR A 80 2.71 22.57 -8.51
C THR A 80 3.77 22.25 -9.56
N ARG A 81 3.57 21.20 -10.37
CA ARG A 81 4.50 20.87 -11.47
C ARG A 81 4.56 21.95 -12.55
N ARG A 82 3.43 22.58 -12.89
CA ARG A 82 3.39 23.69 -13.87
C ARG A 82 4.13 24.91 -13.35
N ILE A 83 3.89 25.31 -12.10
CA ILE A 83 4.59 26.43 -11.47
C ILE A 83 6.10 26.16 -11.38
N GLN A 84 6.51 24.93 -11.04
CA GLN A 84 7.93 24.55 -11.04
C GLN A 84 8.55 24.65 -12.44
N HIS A 85 7.83 24.27 -13.49
CA HIS A 85 8.29 24.43 -14.87
C HIS A 85 8.42 25.91 -15.27
N ASP A 86 7.42 26.73 -14.93
CA ASP A 86 7.40 28.16 -15.28
C ASP A 86 8.49 28.96 -14.54
N LEU A 87 8.86 28.56 -13.31
CA LEU A 87 9.97 29.16 -12.56
C LEU A 87 11.36 28.79 -13.14
N VAL A 88 11.52 27.60 -13.72
CA VAL A 88 12.79 27.14 -14.29
C VAL A 88 13.05 27.76 -15.68
N GLU A 89 12.00 27.98 -16.47
CA GLU A 89 12.11 28.67 -17.77
C GLU A 89 12.33 30.18 -17.59
N GLY A 90 11.74 30.79 -16.56
CA GLY A 90 11.88 32.23 -16.27
C GLY A 90 13.28 32.68 -15.78
N GLU A 91 14.15 31.74 -15.36
CA GLU A 91 15.55 32.06 -14.99
C GLU A 91 16.51 32.06 -16.20
N GLN A 92 16.10 31.60 -17.39
CA GLN A 92 16.98 31.55 -18.57
C GLN A 92 16.86 32.77 -19.51
N GLU A 93 16.03 33.77 -19.18
CA GLU A 93 15.80 34.97 -20.01
C GLU A 93 16.38 36.29 -19.43
N CYS A 94 17.36 36.24 -18.51
CA CYS A 94 18.13 37.41 -18.06
C CYS A 94 19.62 37.33 -18.42
#